data_AF-A0A969DPE3-F1
#
_entry.id   AF-A0A969DPE3-F1
#
_cell.length_a   1.000
_cell.length_b   1.000
_cell.length_c   1.000
_cell.angle_alpha   90.00
_cell.angle_beta   90.00
_cell.angle_gamma   90.00
#
_symmetry.space_group_name_H-M   'P 1'
#
loop_
_entity.id
_entity.type
_entity.pdbx_description
1 polymer ?
#
loop_
_entity_poly.entity_id
_entity_poly.type
_entity_poly.pdbx_seq_one_letter_code
_entity_poly.pdbx_strand_id
1 'polypeptide(L)'
;MIYDAENGSAMPGRLARAEGDAATGDAATDEAYDGAGATFDLYYEIFERNSIDNQGMDLISIVHYLQGYDNAFWNGERMVYGDGDEDLPEDQRLFNRFTIAIDIIGHELTHGVTQYEAGLVYKDQPGALNESFSDVFGSLVKQRAKMQTADEADWLIGEGLFTSNVHGAGIRSMKNPGTAYNDPILGKDPQPAHMRDYVQTTSDNGGVHINSGIPNRAFFGVAKALGGYAWQKAGKIWYIALRDKLAANDDFHTAANKTFEVAAALYGKNSPAQLAVQKGWDEVGITLHLDKKQGCGKNFRQFLGWP
;
A
#
# COMPACT_ATOMS: atom_id res chain seq x y z
N MET A 1 -20.50 -4.93 -5.80
CA MET A 1 -21.27 -6.21 -5.89
C MET A 1 -20.39 -7.34 -5.41
N ILE A 2 -20.92 -8.19 -4.54
CA ILE A 2 -20.20 -9.35 -3.98
C ILE A 2 -20.80 -10.63 -4.53
N TYR A 3 -19.93 -11.51 -5.02
CA TYR A 3 -20.27 -12.81 -5.53
C TYR A 3 -19.63 -13.91 -4.70
N ASP A 4 -20.27 -15.07 -4.67
CA ASP A 4 -19.85 -16.27 -3.98
C ASP A 4 -19.43 -17.31 -5.04
N ALA A 5 -18.18 -17.76 -4.97
CA ALA A 5 -17.64 -18.80 -5.85
C ALA A 5 -18.02 -20.22 -5.38
N GLU A 6 -18.66 -20.36 -4.22
CA GLU A 6 -19.17 -21.60 -3.63
C GLU A 6 -18.06 -22.68 -3.52
N ASN A 7 -16.85 -22.27 -3.11
CA ASN A 7 -15.62 -23.07 -3.06
C ASN A 7 -15.14 -23.60 -4.42
N GLY A 8 -15.70 -23.08 -5.51
CA GLY A 8 -15.27 -23.32 -6.88
C GLY A 8 -14.25 -22.29 -7.38
N SER A 9 -13.93 -22.37 -8.66
CA SER A 9 -13.06 -21.40 -9.36
C SER A 9 -13.79 -20.59 -10.44
N ALA A 10 -15.11 -20.79 -10.59
CA ALA A 10 -15.89 -20.10 -11.59
C ALA A 10 -16.11 -18.63 -11.19
N MET A 11 -15.77 -17.70 -12.10
CA MET A 11 -15.93 -16.27 -11.88
C MET A 11 -17.02 -15.68 -12.81
N PRO A 12 -17.91 -14.79 -12.31
CA PRO A 12 -17.89 -14.23 -10.98
C PRO A 12 -18.51 -15.12 -9.88
N GLY A 13 -19.26 -16.17 -10.24
CA GLY A 13 -19.99 -17.02 -9.28
C GLY A 13 -21.45 -16.56 -9.11
N ARG A 14 -22.08 -16.92 -7.99
CA ARG A 14 -23.45 -16.54 -7.64
C ARG A 14 -23.45 -15.15 -7.00
N LEU A 15 -24.35 -14.25 -7.41
CA LEU A 15 -24.49 -12.96 -6.72
C LEU A 15 -24.95 -13.17 -5.27
N ALA A 16 -24.17 -12.68 -4.31
CA ALA A 16 -24.40 -12.84 -2.88
C ALA A 16 -24.94 -11.56 -2.24
N ARG A 17 -24.41 -10.39 -2.64
CA ARG A 17 -24.86 -9.08 -2.12
C ARG A 17 -24.69 -7.99 -3.18
N ALA A 18 -25.77 -7.26 -3.50
CA ALA A 18 -25.73 -6.11 -4.41
C ALA A 18 -25.62 -4.78 -3.64
N GLU A 19 -25.36 -3.70 -4.37
CA GLU A 19 -25.30 -2.35 -3.80
C GLU A 19 -26.66 -1.97 -3.16
N GLY A 20 -26.63 -1.53 -1.91
CA GLY A 20 -27.82 -1.16 -1.13
C GLY A 20 -28.54 -2.31 -0.44
N ASP A 21 -28.09 -3.56 -0.64
CA ASP A 21 -28.65 -4.71 0.07
C ASP A 21 -28.21 -4.74 1.54
N ALA A 22 -29.07 -5.29 2.39
CA ALA A 22 -28.73 -5.58 3.79
C ALA A 22 -27.62 -6.64 3.90
N ALA A 23 -26.95 -6.67 5.05
CA ALA A 23 -25.95 -7.68 5.39
C ALA A 23 -26.52 -9.09 5.25
N THR A 24 -25.72 -10.03 4.73
CA THR A 24 -26.16 -11.40 4.43
C THR A 24 -26.07 -12.32 5.64
N GLY A 25 -25.24 -11.96 6.63
CA GLY A 25 -24.89 -12.83 7.76
C GLY A 25 -23.72 -13.77 7.45
N ASP A 26 -23.21 -13.76 6.22
CA ASP A 26 -21.94 -14.39 5.87
C ASP A 26 -20.80 -13.38 6.08
N ALA A 27 -19.86 -13.74 6.96
CA ALA A 27 -18.80 -12.82 7.35
C ALA A 27 -17.89 -12.41 6.19
N ALA A 28 -17.53 -13.33 5.30
CA ALA A 28 -16.64 -13.01 4.18
C ALA A 28 -17.32 -12.07 3.19
N THR A 29 -18.59 -12.35 2.89
CA THR A 29 -19.42 -11.51 2.01
C THR A 29 -19.59 -10.10 2.57
N ASP A 30 -19.93 -10.00 3.86
CA ASP A 30 -20.19 -8.70 4.50
C ASP A 30 -18.92 -7.87 4.67
N GLU A 31 -17.80 -8.50 5.04
CA GLU A 31 -16.49 -7.83 5.12
C GLU A 31 -15.98 -7.37 3.76
N ALA A 32 -16.14 -8.19 2.71
CA ALA A 32 -15.78 -7.80 1.35
C ALA A 32 -16.62 -6.60 0.85
N TYR A 33 -17.92 -6.57 1.18
CA TYR A 33 -18.80 -5.44 0.89
C TYR A 33 -18.32 -4.16 1.59
N ASP A 34 -18.17 -4.23 2.90
CA ASP A 34 -17.84 -3.06 3.73
C ASP A 34 -16.42 -2.55 3.44
N GLY A 35 -15.46 -3.46 3.23
CA GLY A 35 -14.08 -3.10 2.89
C GLY A 35 -13.94 -2.47 1.49
N ALA A 36 -14.69 -2.97 0.50
CA ALA A 36 -14.73 -2.35 -0.83
C ALA A 36 -15.36 -0.94 -0.77
N GLY A 37 -16.44 -0.78 -0.01
CA GLY A 37 -17.07 0.53 0.24
C GLY A 37 -16.13 1.51 0.94
N ALA A 38 -15.46 1.10 2.01
CA ALA A 38 -14.50 1.95 2.73
C ALA A 38 -13.32 2.37 1.85
N THR A 39 -12.88 1.49 0.94
CA THR A 39 -11.83 1.79 -0.04
C THR A 39 -12.33 2.81 -1.06
N PHE A 40 -13.52 2.61 -1.61
CA PHE A 40 -14.17 3.58 -2.50
C PHE A 40 -14.27 4.95 -1.83
N ASP A 41 -14.78 5.02 -0.61
CA ASP A 41 -14.97 6.27 0.12
C ASP A 41 -13.66 7.02 0.38
N LEU A 42 -12.56 6.31 0.69
CA LEU A 42 -11.24 6.95 0.81
C LEU A 42 -10.86 7.64 -0.51
N TYR A 43 -10.92 6.90 -1.61
CA TYR A 43 -10.54 7.41 -2.93
C TYR A 43 -11.47 8.53 -3.42
N TYR A 44 -12.77 8.37 -3.22
CA TYR A 44 -13.77 9.34 -3.67
C TYR A 44 -13.70 10.63 -2.85
N GLU A 45 -13.77 10.54 -1.52
CA GLU A 45 -13.91 11.73 -0.68
C GLU A 45 -12.59 12.47 -0.45
N ILE A 46 -11.46 11.76 -0.34
CA ILE A 46 -10.16 12.36 -0.01
C ILE A 46 -9.37 12.71 -1.28
N PHE A 47 -9.46 11.85 -2.29
CA PHE A 47 -8.65 11.96 -3.50
C PHE A 47 -9.44 12.37 -4.74
N GLU A 48 -10.75 12.60 -4.60
CA GLU A 48 -11.66 13.01 -5.68
C GLU A 48 -11.58 12.04 -6.88
N ARG A 49 -11.36 10.75 -6.58
CA ARG A 49 -11.26 9.68 -7.56
C ARG A 49 -12.56 8.87 -7.61
N ASN A 50 -13.18 8.79 -8.78
CA ASN A 50 -14.39 7.98 -8.95
C ASN A 50 -14.05 6.51 -9.25
N SER A 51 -13.90 5.69 -8.21
CA SER A 51 -13.55 4.26 -8.30
C SER A 51 -12.14 3.96 -8.86
N ILE A 52 -11.88 2.69 -9.18
CA ILE A 52 -10.57 2.16 -9.59
C ILE A 52 -10.02 2.81 -10.85
N ASP A 53 -10.86 3.07 -11.86
CA ASP A 53 -10.48 3.62 -13.16
C ASP A 53 -10.71 5.14 -13.28
N ASN A 54 -11.16 5.78 -12.19
CA ASN A 54 -11.61 7.16 -12.16
C ASN A 54 -12.81 7.47 -13.09
N GLN A 55 -13.55 6.46 -13.52
CA GLN A 55 -14.74 6.57 -14.38
C GLN A 55 -15.97 5.85 -13.77
N GLY A 56 -15.89 5.45 -12.50
CA GLY A 56 -16.98 4.77 -11.81
C GLY A 56 -17.08 3.29 -12.11
N MET A 57 -15.94 2.61 -12.36
CA MET A 57 -15.89 1.14 -12.44
C MET A 57 -16.62 0.48 -11.28
N ASP A 58 -17.45 -0.52 -11.58
CA ASP A 58 -18.08 -1.35 -10.57
C ASP A 58 -17.04 -2.11 -9.76
N LEU A 59 -17.14 -2.04 -8.43
CA LEU A 59 -16.32 -2.86 -7.53
C LEU A 59 -16.92 -4.25 -7.40
N ILE A 60 -16.32 -5.21 -8.11
CA ILE A 60 -16.70 -6.61 -8.07
C ILE A 60 -15.73 -7.37 -7.17
N SER A 61 -16.29 -8.08 -6.18
CA SER A 61 -15.54 -8.94 -5.26
C SER A 61 -16.11 -10.35 -5.28
N ILE A 62 -15.23 -11.34 -5.22
CA ILE A 62 -15.57 -12.77 -5.23
C ILE A 62 -15.01 -13.39 -3.95
N VAL A 63 -15.89 -13.92 -3.11
CA VAL A 63 -15.54 -14.62 -1.86
C VAL A 63 -15.69 -16.13 -2.02
N HIS A 64 -15.19 -16.91 -1.04
CA HIS A 64 -15.22 -18.37 -1.04
C HIS A 64 -14.57 -18.99 -2.29
N TYR A 65 -13.47 -18.38 -2.74
CA TYR A 65 -12.73 -18.85 -3.91
C TYR A 65 -11.85 -20.03 -3.54
N LEU A 66 -12.15 -21.19 -4.14
CA LEU A 66 -11.54 -22.49 -3.80
C LEU A 66 -11.68 -22.84 -2.31
N GLN A 67 -11.31 -24.08 -1.97
CA GLN A 67 -11.24 -24.54 -0.60
C GLN A 67 -9.76 -24.53 -0.17
N GLY A 68 -9.47 -24.07 1.05
CA GLY A 68 -8.10 -24.04 1.57
C GLY A 68 -7.20 -23.04 0.84
N TYR A 69 -7.75 -21.90 0.40
CA TYR A 69 -7.03 -20.95 -0.45
C TYR A 69 -6.42 -19.80 0.36
N ASP A 70 -5.12 -19.89 0.62
CA ASP A 70 -4.35 -18.91 1.39
C ASP A 70 -3.93 -17.68 0.58
N ASN A 71 -4.87 -17.04 -0.12
CA ASN A 71 -4.55 -15.78 -0.80
C ASN A 71 -5.78 -14.90 -1.09
N ALA A 72 -5.51 -13.62 -1.33
CA ALA A 72 -6.38 -12.71 -2.04
C ALA A 72 -5.62 -12.08 -3.21
N PHE A 73 -6.34 -11.64 -4.24
CA PHE A 73 -5.71 -10.95 -5.37
C PHE A 73 -6.70 -10.09 -6.17
N TRP A 74 -6.18 -9.00 -6.73
CA TRP A 74 -6.76 -8.32 -7.89
C TRP A 74 -6.34 -9.01 -9.19
N ASN A 75 -7.30 -9.43 -10.01
CA ASN A 75 -6.99 -10.18 -11.25
C ASN A 75 -6.89 -9.32 -12.52
N GLY A 76 -6.96 -7.99 -12.38
CA GLY A 76 -7.02 -7.04 -13.50
C GLY A 76 -8.41 -6.41 -13.71
N GLU A 77 -9.46 -7.06 -13.21
CA GLU A 77 -10.85 -6.62 -13.36
C GLU A 77 -11.67 -6.68 -12.06
N ARG A 78 -11.33 -7.59 -11.15
CA ARG A 78 -12.12 -7.85 -9.93
C ARG A 78 -11.25 -8.41 -8.80
N MET A 79 -11.80 -8.31 -7.61
CA MET A 79 -11.25 -8.86 -6.37
C MET A 79 -11.63 -10.32 -6.16
N VAL A 80 -10.69 -11.12 -5.66
CA VAL A 80 -10.88 -12.53 -5.31
C VAL A 80 -10.28 -12.81 -3.94
N TYR A 81 -11.02 -13.50 -3.07
CA TYR A 81 -10.63 -13.83 -1.70
C TYR A 81 -10.82 -15.32 -1.43
N GLY A 82 -9.79 -15.96 -0.88
CA GLY A 82 -9.91 -17.27 -0.26
C GLY A 82 -10.25 -17.18 1.23
N ASP A 83 -10.69 -18.32 1.76
CA ASP A 83 -11.11 -18.46 3.16
C ASP A 83 -9.98 -18.90 4.10
N GLY A 84 -8.75 -19.04 3.57
CA GLY A 84 -7.56 -19.45 4.31
C GLY A 84 -7.49 -20.97 4.48
N ASP A 85 -7.15 -21.43 5.69
CA ASP A 85 -6.99 -22.84 6.01
C ASP A 85 -8.29 -23.48 6.55
N GLU A 86 -9.47 -23.06 6.08
CA GLU A 86 -10.75 -23.49 6.64
C GLU A 86 -11.06 -24.98 6.46
N ASP A 87 -10.32 -25.65 5.57
CA ASP A 87 -10.36 -27.09 5.31
C ASP A 87 -9.47 -27.91 6.24
N LEU A 88 -8.55 -27.27 6.96
CA LEU A 88 -7.66 -27.92 7.93
C LEU A 88 -8.28 -27.98 9.34
N PRO A 89 -7.80 -28.90 10.21
CA PRO A 89 -8.10 -28.87 11.65
C PRO A 89 -7.71 -27.53 12.28
N GLU A 90 -8.49 -27.03 13.24
CA GLU A 90 -8.33 -25.70 13.85
C GLU A 90 -6.92 -25.46 14.42
N ASP A 91 -6.27 -26.49 14.98
CA ASP A 91 -4.93 -26.44 15.55
C ASP A 91 -3.80 -26.42 14.50
N GLN A 92 -4.13 -26.57 13.22
CA GLN A 92 -3.19 -26.54 12.09
C GLN A 92 -3.35 -25.30 11.21
N ARG A 93 -4.42 -24.53 11.38
CA ARG A 93 -4.70 -23.33 10.57
C ARG A 93 -3.71 -22.23 10.88
N LEU A 94 -3.14 -21.64 9.84
CA LEU A 94 -2.24 -20.48 9.92
C LEU A 94 -2.99 -19.21 9.52
N PHE A 95 -3.89 -19.29 8.54
CA PHE A 95 -4.65 -18.17 8.00
C PHE A 95 -6.15 -18.27 8.31
N ASN A 96 -6.72 -17.13 8.68
CA ASN A 96 -8.16 -16.87 8.61
C ASN A 96 -8.54 -16.45 7.18
N ARG A 97 -9.85 -16.29 6.93
CA ARG A 97 -10.37 -15.71 5.67
C ARG A 97 -9.72 -14.37 5.33
N PHE A 98 -9.39 -14.17 4.05
CA PHE A 98 -8.62 -12.99 3.62
C PHE A 98 -9.43 -11.69 3.60
N THR A 99 -10.75 -11.76 3.80
CA THR A 99 -11.61 -10.58 3.97
C THR A 99 -11.56 -9.98 5.38
N ILE A 100 -11.01 -10.70 6.37
CA ILE A 100 -11.04 -10.28 7.79
C ILE A 100 -10.26 -8.98 8.04
N ALA A 101 -9.26 -8.68 7.20
CA ALA A 101 -8.40 -7.52 7.32
C ALA A 101 -8.73 -6.50 6.22
N ILE A 102 -9.37 -5.39 6.60
CA ILE A 102 -9.79 -4.33 5.68
C ILE A 102 -8.64 -3.73 4.85
N ASP A 103 -7.44 -3.70 5.42
CA ASP A 103 -6.23 -3.24 4.72
C ASP A 103 -5.78 -4.19 3.61
N ILE A 104 -6.09 -5.50 3.68
CA ILE A 104 -5.89 -6.43 2.56
C ILE A 104 -6.86 -6.08 1.43
N ILE A 105 -8.14 -5.84 1.73
CA ILE A 105 -9.12 -5.43 0.72
C ILE A 105 -8.69 -4.12 0.04
N GLY A 106 -8.27 -3.12 0.83
CA GLY A 106 -7.76 -1.86 0.31
C GLY A 106 -6.44 -2.01 -0.49
N HIS A 107 -5.54 -2.90 -0.06
CA HIS A 107 -4.29 -3.21 -0.76
C HIS A 107 -4.59 -3.74 -2.16
N GLU A 108 -5.43 -4.76 -2.27
CA GLU A 108 -5.69 -5.40 -3.55
C GLU A 108 -6.43 -4.48 -4.53
N LEU A 109 -7.43 -3.72 -4.06
CA LEU A 109 -8.09 -2.71 -4.88
C LEU A 109 -7.12 -1.61 -5.34
N THR A 110 -6.09 -1.30 -4.54
CA THR A 110 -5.06 -0.34 -4.93
C THR A 110 -4.15 -0.83 -6.05
N HIS A 111 -3.98 -2.15 -6.24
CA HIS A 111 -3.34 -2.64 -7.47
C HIS A 111 -4.11 -2.21 -8.72
N GLY A 112 -5.44 -2.25 -8.67
CA GLY A 112 -6.29 -1.71 -9.72
C GLY A 112 -6.03 -0.23 -9.97
N VAL A 113 -5.96 0.60 -8.91
CA VAL A 113 -5.63 2.03 -9.07
C VAL A 113 -4.26 2.20 -9.72
N THR A 114 -3.26 1.44 -9.29
CA THR A 114 -1.91 1.48 -9.88
C THR A 114 -1.92 1.08 -11.36
N GLN A 115 -2.71 0.09 -11.75
CA GLN A 115 -2.89 -0.34 -13.13
C GLN A 115 -3.44 0.77 -14.04
N TYR A 116 -4.40 1.56 -13.55
CA TYR A 116 -5.02 2.64 -14.32
C TYR A 116 -4.25 3.97 -14.28
N GLU A 117 -3.19 4.06 -13.48
CA GLU A 117 -2.35 5.25 -13.34
C GLU A 117 -0.91 5.02 -13.83
N ALA A 118 0.06 4.87 -12.92
CA ALA A 118 1.47 4.73 -13.26
C ALA A 118 1.80 3.43 -14.00
N GLY A 119 0.97 2.39 -13.86
CA GLY A 119 1.21 1.08 -14.46
C GLY A 119 2.54 0.47 -14.04
N LEU A 120 2.91 0.60 -12.76
CA LEU A 120 4.18 0.10 -12.23
C LEU A 120 4.37 -1.38 -12.55
N VAL A 121 5.44 -1.70 -13.29
CA VAL A 121 5.77 -3.06 -13.68
C VAL A 121 5.96 -3.92 -12.43
N TYR A 122 5.32 -5.08 -12.39
CA TYR A 122 5.36 -5.97 -11.23
C TYR A 122 6.65 -6.81 -11.17
N LYS A 123 7.79 -6.11 -11.13
CA LYS A 123 9.13 -6.70 -11.10
C LYS A 123 10.15 -5.77 -10.43
N ASP A 124 11.11 -6.32 -9.70
CA ASP A 124 12.23 -5.60 -9.07
C ASP A 124 11.73 -4.38 -8.25
N GLN A 125 12.42 -3.23 -8.32
CA GLN A 125 12.01 -2.01 -7.60
C GLN A 125 10.67 -1.43 -8.04
N PRO A 126 10.31 -1.35 -9.34
CA PRO A 126 8.97 -0.93 -9.75
C PRO A 126 7.87 -1.81 -9.13
N GLY A 127 8.10 -3.12 -9.03
CA GLY A 127 7.16 -4.05 -8.42
C GLY A 127 7.07 -3.88 -6.91
N ALA A 128 8.22 -3.65 -6.24
CA ALA A 128 8.22 -3.33 -4.81
C ALA A 128 7.57 -1.97 -4.51
N LEU A 129 7.59 -1.01 -5.44
CA LEU A 129 6.78 0.21 -5.35
C LEU A 129 5.30 -0.10 -5.55
N ASN A 130 4.93 -0.96 -6.50
CA ASN A 130 3.55 -1.38 -6.70
C ASN A 130 2.96 -1.95 -5.39
N GLU A 131 3.67 -2.91 -4.80
CA GLU A 131 3.35 -3.49 -3.49
C GLU A 131 3.26 -2.44 -2.37
N SER A 132 4.25 -1.53 -2.31
CA SER A 132 4.29 -0.51 -1.26
C SER A 132 3.14 0.49 -1.38
N PHE A 133 2.77 0.90 -2.60
CA PHE A 133 1.62 1.77 -2.78
C PHE A 133 0.33 1.06 -2.36
N SER A 134 0.18 -0.23 -2.66
CA SER A 134 -0.94 -1.04 -2.16
C SER A 134 -0.98 -1.11 -0.63
N ASP A 135 0.15 -1.37 0.04
CA ASP A 135 0.25 -1.35 1.51
C ASP A 135 -0.07 0.03 2.11
N VAL A 136 0.41 1.10 1.47
CA VAL A 136 0.14 2.49 1.87
C VAL A 136 -1.35 2.77 1.85
N PHE A 137 -2.02 2.54 0.74
CA PHE A 137 -3.44 2.88 0.62
C PHE A 137 -4.33 1.91 1.40
N GLY A 138 -3.99 0.61 1.46
CA GLY A 138 -4.66 -0.34 2.37
C GLY A 138 -4.60 0.11 3.83
N SER A 139 -3.42 0.53 4.30
CA SER A 139 -3.27 1.11 5.63
C SER A 139 -4.07 2.39 5.83
N LEU A 140 -4.13 3.27 4.82
CA LEU A 140 -4.92 4.49 4.89
C LEU A 140 -6.44 4.21 4.93
N VAL A 141 -6.92 3.17 4.24
CA VAL A 141 -8.31 2.72 4.33
C VAL A 141 -8.63 2.28 5.76
N LYS A 142 -7.79 1.41 6.34
CA LYS A 142 -7.94 0.96 7.73
C LYS A 142 -7.93 2.12 8.72
N GLN A 143 -6.97 3.05 8.58
CA GLN A 143 -6.87 4.21 9.44
C GLN A 143 -8.09 5.13 9.32
N ARG A 144 -8.61 5.35 8.10
CA ARG A 144 -9.82 6.16 7.88
C ARG A 144 -11.06 5.49 8.46
N ALA A 145 -11.24 4.19 8.23
CA ALA A 145 -12.36 3.42 8.78
C ALA A 145 -12.37 3.43 10.33
N LYS A 146 -11.19 3.39 10.95
CA LYS A 146 -11.02 3.47 12.42
C LYS A 146 -10.86 4.91 12.94
N MET A 147 -10.88 5.93 12.07
CA MET A 147 -10.63 7.34 12.40
C MET A 147 -9.34 7.59 13.21
N GLN A 148 -8.27 6.87 12.85
CA GLN A 148 -6.98 6.92 13.54
C GLN A 148 -6.03 7.95 12.93
N THR A 149 -5.34 8.69 13.80
CA THR A 149 -4.17 9.48 13.40
C THR A 149 -2.97 8.57 13.12
N ALA A 150 -1.94 9.11 12.48
CA ALA A 150 -0.66 8.43 12.23
C ALA A 150 0.02 7.92 13.52
N ASP A 151 -0.27 8.53 14.66
CA ASP A 151 0.27 8.15 15.97
C ASP A 151 -0.46 6.95 16.60
N GLU A 152 -1.73 6.78 16.28
CA GLU A 152 -2.61 5.73 16.83
C GLU A 152 -2.63 4.46 15.96
N ALA A 153 -2.35 4.61 14.67
CA ALA A 153 -2.37 3.51 13.71
C ALA A 153 -1.35 2.41 14.05
N ASP A 154 -1.72 1.15 13.84
CA ASP A 154 -0.86 -0.01 14.10
C ASP A 154 0.32 -0.13 13.12
N TRP A 155 0.11 0.31 11.87
CA TRP A 155 1.04 0.19 10.74
C TRP A 155 1.43 -1.25 10.40
N LEU A 156 0.49 -2.17 10.62
CA LEU A 156 0.57 -3.59 10.25
C LEU A 156 -0.30 -3.85 9.03
N ILE A 157 0.18 -4.72 8.14
CA ILE A 157 -0.62 -5.26 7.05
C ILE A 157 -1.10 -6.66 7.46
N GLY A 158 -2.38 -6.95 7.29
CA GLY A 158 -3.01 -8.23 7.62
C GLY A 158 -3.13 -8.48 9.13
N GLU A 159 -3.35 -7.45 9.94
CA GLU A 159 -3.65 -7.64 11.38
C GLU A 159 -4.92 -8.50 11.54
N GLY A 160 -4.80 -9.61 12.26
CA GLY A 160 -5.90 -10.56 12.46
C GLY A 160 -6.05 -11.61 11.35
N LEU A 161 -5.27 -11.52 10.25
CA LEU A 161 -5.25 -12.57 9.23
C LEU A 161 -4.69 -13.88 9.79
N PHE A 162 -3.61 -13.79 10.55
CA PHE A 162 -3.06 -14.97 11.22
C PHE A 162 -3.99 -15.47 12.32
N THR A 163 -4.11 -16.79 12.44
CA THR A 163 -4.81 -17.43 13.57
C THR A 163 -3.98 -17.32 14.85
N SER A 164 -4.54 -17.76 15.98
CA SER A 164 -3.81 -17.86 17.25
C SER A 164 -2.65 -18.86 17.23
N ASN A 165 -2.52 -19.68 16.19
CA ASN A 165 -1.46 -20.68 16.07
C ASN A 165 -0.14 -20.09 15.56
N VAL A 166 -0.16 -18.86 15.05
CA VAL A 166 1.00 -18.21 14.43
C VAL A 166 1.58 -17.15 15.36
N HIS A 167 2.91 -17.17 15.51
CA HIS A 167 3.66 -16.13 16.21
C HIS A 167 3.91 -14.91 15.31
N GLY A 168 2.85 -14.13 15.06
CA GLY A 168 2.90 -12.92 14.24
C GLY A 168 1.77 -11.94 14.54
N ALA A 169 2.02 -10.67 14.26
CA ALA A 169 1.02 -9.60 14.40
C ALA A 169 0.32 -9.23 13.08
N GLY A 170 0.92 -9.62 11.95
CA GLY A 170 0.44 -9.40 10.58
C GLY A 170 1.49 -9.89 9.58
N ILE A 171 1.16 -9.84 8.29
CA ILE A 171 2.07 -10.31 7.23
C ILE A 171 3.23 -9.35 6.98
N ARG A 172 3.05 -8.04 7.24
CA ARG A 172 4.08 -7.01 7.10
C ARG A 172 3.93 -5.91 8.15
N SER A 173 5.02 -5.18 8.39
CA SER A 173 5.06 -4.03 9.30
C SER A 173 5.63 -2.83 8.54
N MET A 174 4.81 -1.84 8.24
CA MET A 174 5.29 -0.62 7.57
C MET A 174 6.22 0.19 8.46
N LYS A 175 5.99 0.19 9.78
CA LYS A 175 6.82 0.93 10.74
C LYS A 175 8.20 0.29 10.95
N ASN A 176 8.23 -1.04 11.02
CA ASN A 176 9.42 -1.83 11.33
C ASN A 176 9.45 -3.09 10.44
N PRO A 177 9.79 -2.97 9.14
CA PRO A 177 9.91 -4.14 8.26
C PRO A 177 10.88 -5.18 8.82
N GLY A 178 10.58 -6.48 8.65
CA GLY A 178 11.38 -7.58 9.21
C GLY A 178 11.00 -7.99 10.63
N THR A 179 9.85 -7.52 11.14
CA THR A 179 9.40 -7.74 12.52
C THR A 179 7.94 -8.17 12.66
N ALA A 180 7.20 -8.30 11.55
CA ALA A 180 5.77 -8.59 11.61
C ALA A 180 5.45 -9.98 12.18
N TYR A 181 6.33 -10.96 11.92
CA TYR A 181 6.23 -12.32 12.44
C TYR A 181 7.59 -12.99 12.62
N ASN A 182 7.64 -13.96 13.52
CA ASN A 182 8.78 -14.86 13.73
C ASN A 182 8.25 -16.19 14.29
N ASP A 183 7.96 -17.10 13.37
CA ASP A 183 7.17 -18.29 13.60
C ASP A 183 7.93 -19.56 13.16
N PRO A 184 7.79 -20.71 13.85
CA PRO A 184 8.48 -21.94 13.45
C PRO A 184 8.07 -22.51 12.09
N ILE A 185 6.84 -22.24 11.64
CA ILE A 185 6.27 -22.74 10.39
C ILE A 185 6.45 -21.71 9.27
N LEU A 186 6.04 -20.46 9.50
CA LEU A 186 6.14 -19.40 8.49
C LEU A 186 7.56 -18.82 8.36
N GLY A 187 8.45 -19.12 9.31
CA GLY A 187 9.76 -18.50 9.40
C GLY A 187 9.70 -17.08 9.94
N LYS A 188 10.67 -16.24 9.55
CA LYS A 188 10.77 -14.85 9.98
C LYS A 188 10.47 -13.91 8.83
N ASP A 189 9.78 -12.81 9.12
CA ASP A 189 9.58 -11.68 8.21
C ASP A 189 10.91 -11.28 7.52
N PRO A 190 11.03 -11.43 6.19
CA PRO A 190 12.27 -11.23 5.47
C PRO A 190 12.49 -9.78 5.02
N GLN A 191 11.55 -8.86 5.25
CA GLN A 191 11.60 -7.53 4.65
C GLN A 191 12.76 -6.68 5.19
N PRO A 192 13.61 -6.10 4.31
CA PRO A 192 14.59 -5.11 4.73
C PRO A 192 13.92 -3.78 5.06
N ALA A 193 14.44 -3.10 6.09
CA ALA A 193 13.98 -1.80 6.52
C ALA A 193 14.83 -0.63 5.96
N HIS A 194 15.85 -0.92 5.13
CA HIS A 194 16.78 0.07 4.58
C HIS A 194 17.42 -0.44 3.29
N MET A 195 17.75 0.47 2.38
CA MET A 195 18.33 0.18 1.08
C MET A 195 19.71 -0.50 1.10
N ARG A 196 20.39 -0.53 2.25
CA ARG A 196 21.69 -1.20 2.41
C ARG A 196 21.53 -2.73 2.47
N ASP A 197 20.33 -3.16 2.90
CA ASP A 197 19.96 -4.55 3.10
C ASP A 197 19.02 -5.03 1.98
N TYR A 198 18.93 -4.26 0.88
CA TYR A 198 18.11 -4.62 -0.27
C TYR A 198 18.44 -6.03 -0.77
N VAL A 199 17.42 -6.85 -0.96
CA VAL A 199 17.55 -8.24 -1.34
C VAL A 199 17.56 -8.35 -2.86
N GLN A 200 18.72 -8.68 -3.42
CA GLN A 200 18.87 -9.04 -4.83
C GLN A 200 18.48 -10.50 -5.02
N THR A 201 17.37 -10.76 -5.71
CA THR A 201 16.83 -12.11 -5.94
C THR A 201 16.11 -12.18 -7.27
N THR A 202 15.86 -13.39 -7.78
CA THR A 202 14.97 -13.65 -8.92
C THR A 202 13.64 -14.26 -8.50
N SER A 203 13.54 -14.71 -7.25
CA SER A 203 12.27 -15.16 -6.65
C SER A 203 11.35 -13.96 -6.44
N ASP A 204 10.05 -14.21 -6.25
CA ASP A 204 9.11 -13.14 -5.89
C ASP A 204 9.16 -11.95 -6.86
N ASN A 205 9.24 -12.25 -8.16
CA ASN A 205 9.41 -11.27 -9.23
C ASN A 205 10.56 -10.26 -9.02
N GLY A 206 11.65 -10.65 -8.38
CA GLY A 206 12.73 -9.71 -8.00
C GLY A 206 12.61 -9.17 -6.58
N GLY A 207 11.87 -9.85 -5.71
CA GLY A 207 11.65 -9.48 -4.33
C GLY A 207 10.67 -8.32 -4.18
N VAL A 208 9.54 -8.33 -4.89
CA VAL A 208 8.55 -7.24 -4.85
C VAL A 208 7.92 -7.12 -3.46
N HIS A 209 7.48 -8.23 -2.85
CA HIS A 209 6.94 -8.22 -1.50
C HIS A 209 8.04 -8.11 -0.45
N ILE A 210 9.24 -8.63 -0.74
CA ILE A 210 10.38 -8.54 0.18
C ILE A 210 10.82 -7.08 0.31
N ASN A 211 11.16 -6.43 -0.80
CA ASN A 211 11.79 -5.11 -0.79
C ASN A 211 10.80 -3.95 -0.61
N SER A 212 9.48 -4.19 -0.63
CA SER A 212 8.45 -3.16 -0.37
C SER A 212 8.51 -2.58 1.05
N GLY A 213 9.14 -3.28 1.99
CA GLY A 213 9.43 -2.77 3.34
C GLY A 213 10.19 -1.44 3.35
N ILE A 214 11.10 -1.23 2.39
CA ILE A 214 11.91 -0.01 2.27
C ILE A 214 11.02 1.22 2.00
N PRO A 215 10.26 1.28 0.90
CA PRO A 215 9.32 2.39 0.65
C PRO A 215 8.15 2.46 1.65
N ASN A 216 7.71 1.34 2.23
CA ASN A 216 6.70 1.34 3.31
C ASN A 216 7.19 2.13 4.54
N ARG A 217 8.43 1.87 4.96
CA ARG A 217 9.04 2.59 6.08
C ARG A 217 9.27 4.06 5.79
N ALA A 218 9.61 4.41 4.54
CA ALA A 218 9.69 5.80 4.12
C ALA A 218 8.34 6.50 4.30
N PHE A 219 7.24 5.92 3.80
CA PHE A 219 5.89 6.47 3.97
C PHE A 219 5.50 6.64 5.44
N PHE A 220 5.73 5.61 6.27
CA PHE A 220 5.50 5.68 7.71
C PHE A 220 6.23 6.87 8.34
N GLY A 221 7.52 7.05 8.04
CA GLY A 221 8.32 8.17 8.55
C GLY A 221 7.76 9.52 8.15
N VAL A 222 7.30 9.67 6.89
CA VAL A 222 6.63 10.89 6.41
C VAL A 222 5.32 11.15 7.15
N ALA A 223 4.46 10.14 7.26
CA ALA A 223 3.17 10.25 7.94
C ALA A 223 3.33 10.63 9.41
N LYS A 224 4.27 10.00 10.12
CA LYS A 224 4.61 10.32 11.51
C LYS A 224 5.18 11.72 11.67
N ALA A 225 6.05 12.16 10.77
CA ALA A 225 6.62 13.51 10.81
C ALA A 225 5.56 14.61 10.57
N LEU A 226 4.54 14.32 9.75
CA LEU A 226 3.46 15.26 9.45
C LEU A 226 2.33 15.25 10.50
N GLY A 227 2.13 14.13 11.18
CA GLY A 227 1.12 13.94 12.21
C GLY A 227 -0.33 14.03 11.67
N GLY A 228 -1.29 13.93 12.60
CA GLY A 228 -2.71 13.95 12.26
C GLY A 228 -3.13 12.76 11.40
N TYR A 229 -4.14 12.94 10.56
CA TYR A 229 -4.64 11.89 9.68
C TYR A 229 -3.73 11.70 8.46
N ALA A 230 -3.09 10.54 8.34
CA ALA A 230 -2.05 10.30 7.33
C ALA A 230 -2.57 10.49 5.89
N TRP A 231 -3.84 10.18 5.62
CA TRP A 231 -4.45 10.32 4.29
C TRP A 231 -4.54 11.78 3.81
N GLN A 232 -4.58 12.76 4.71
CA GLN A 232 -4.78 14.18 4.35
C GLN A 232 -3.56 14.81 3.69
N LYS A 233 -2.35 14.53 4.20
CA LYS A 233 -1.10 15.13 3.69
C LYS A 233 -0.18 14.12 3.04
N ALA A 234 0.27 13.10 3.79
CA ALA A 234 1.17 12.08 3.28
C ALA A 234 0.50 11.26 2.17
N GLY A 235 -0.73 10.78 2.41
CA GLY A 235 -1.53 10.08 1.41
C GLY A 235 -1.78 10.91 0.16
N LYS A 236 -2.09 12.21 0.29
CA LYS A 236 -2.27 13.10 -0.86
C LYS A 236 -1.00 13.29 -1.69
N ILE A 237 0.18 13.33 -1.06
CA ILE A 237 1.47 13.37 -1.77
C ILE A 237 1.69 12.08 -2.56
N TRP A 238 1.50 10.93 -1.91
CA TRP A 238 1.65 9.63 -2.56
C TRP A 238 0.65 9.45 -3.70
N TYR A 239 -0.61 9.80 -3.50
CA TYR A 239 -1.64 9.65 -4.52
C TYR A 239 -1.34 10.48 -5.77
N ILE A 240 -0.97 11.75 -5.59
CA ILE A 240 -0.61 12.62 -6.72
C ILE A 240 0.70 12.16 -7.38
N ALA A 241 1.64 11.60 -6.63
CA ALA A 241 2.83 10.99 -7.22
C ALA A 241 2.45 9.78 -8.10
N LEU A 242 1.59 8.88 -7.62
CA LEU A 242 1.10 7.72 -8.39
C LEU A 242 0.36 8.15 -9.66
N ARG A 243 -0.57 9.09 -9.53
CA ARG A 243 -1.45 9.54 -10.62
C ARG A 243 -0.72 10.36 -11.69
N ASP A 244 0.12 11.32 -11.27
CA ASP A 244 0.60 12.37 -12.18
C ASP A 244 2.10 12.30 -12.51
N LYS A 245 2.89 11.52 -11.75
CA LYS A 245 4.36 11.60 -11.81
C LYS A 245 5.03 10.28 -12.09
N LEU A 246 4.62 9.21 -11.41
CA LEU A 246 5.26 7.92 -11.55
C LEU A 246 5.05 7.34 -12.95
N ALA A 247 6.04 6.60 -13.41
CA ALA A 247 6.02 5.87 -14.67
C ALA A 247 6.33 4.39 -14.40
N ALA A 248 5.91 3.52 -15.33
CA ALA A 248 5.91 2.07 -15.17
C ALA A 248 7.25 1.44 -14.70
N ASN A 249 8.39 2.05 -15.05
CA ASN A 249 9.73 1.53 -14.72
C ASN A 249 10.48 2.38 -13.69
N ASP A 250 9.79 3.28 -12.98
CA ASP A 250 10.45 4.09 -11.94
C ASP A 250 10.98 3.20 -10.82
N ASP A 251 12.20 3.51 -10.39
CA ASP A 251 12.86 2.89 -9.25
C ASP A 251 12.61 3.68 -7.95
N PHE A 252 13.11 3.18 -6.82
CA PHE A 252 12.86 3.82 -5.52
C PHE A 252 13.41 5.25 -5.45
N HIS A 253 14.56 5.50 -6.07
CA HIS A 253 15.18 6.82 -6.09
C HIS A 253 14.34 7.81 -6.91
N THR A 254 13.80 7.37 -8.04
CA THR A 254 12.92 8.18 -8.89
C THR A 254 11.60 8.48 -8.18
N ALA A 255 11.02 7.49 -7.47
CA ALA A 255 9.84 7.70 -6.65
C ALA A 255 10.09 8.69 -5.49
N ALA A 256 11.27 8.63 -4.86
CA ALA A 256 11.67 9.57 -3.82
C ALA A 256 11.73 11.02 -4.34
N ASN A 257 12.37 11.24 -5.49
CA ASN A 257 12.42 12.55 -6.14
C ASN A 257 11.01 13.06 -6.50
N LYS A 258 10.16 12.21 -7.10
CA LYS A 258 8.82 12.58 -7.54
C LYS A 258 7.89 12.92 -6.38
N THR A 259 7.92 12.15 -5.29
CA THR A 259 7.14 12.49 -4.07
C THR A 259 7.63 13.79 -3.43
N PHE A 260 8.94 14.07 -3.44
CA PHE A 260 9.49 15.33 -2.95
C PHE A 260 9.07 16.55 -3.80
N GLU A 261 9.02 16.40 -5.13
CA GLU A 261 8.52 17.42 -6.05
C GLU A 261 7.02 17.68 -5.85
N VAL A 262 6.22 16.62 -5.69
CA VAL A 262 4.78 16.72 -5.40
C VAL A 262 4.53 17.45 -4.08
N ALA A 263 5.30 17.15 -3.04
CA ALA A 263 5.19 17.84 -1.76
C ALA A 263 5.49 19.36 -1.90
N ALA A 264 6.48 19.73 -2.71
CA ALA A 264 6.75 21.13 -3.04
C ALA A 264 5.59 21.79 -3.79
N ALA A 265 5.01 21.09 -4.77
CA ALA A 265 3.92 21.62 -5.59
C ALA A 265 2.65 21.86 -4.76
N LEU A 266 2.35 20.97 -3.80
CA LEU A 266 1.17 21.07 -2.96
C LEU A 266 1.31 22.06 -1.80
N TYR A 267 2.47 22.09 -1.16
CA TYR A 267 2.64 22.77 0.14
C TYR A 267 3.73 23.86 0.12
N GLY A 268 4.40 24.05 -1.02
CA GLY A 268 5.48 25.01 -1.19
C GLY A 268 6.87 24.41 -1.02
N LYS A 269 7.87 25.02 -1.68
CA LYS A 269 9.28 24.67 -1.54
C LYS A 269 9.76 24.90 -0.10
N ASN A 270 10.54 23.97 0.44
CA ASN A 270 11.02 23.93 1.82
C ASN A 270 9.91 23.90 2.88
N SER A 271 8.69 23.50 2.50
CA SER A 271 7.60 23.31 3.45
C SER A 271 7.88 22.14 4.40
N PRO A 272 7.26 22.10 5.59
CA PRO A 272 7.36 20.95 6.49
C PRO A 272 7.00 19.63 5.82
N ALA A 273 6.04 19.62 4.88
CA ALA A 273 5.66 18.44 4.11
C ALA A 273 6.79 17.96 3.20
N GLN A 274 7.42 18.88 2.45
CA GLN A 274 8.53 18.52 1.59
C GLN A 274 9.75 18.04 2.37
N LEU A 275 10.07 18.67 3.51
CA LEU A 275 11.16 18.25 4.38
C LEU A 275 10.88 16.90 5.06
N ALA A 276 9.62 16.61 5.41
CA ALA A 276 9.22 15.30 5.91
C ALA A 276 9.45 14.21 4.86
N VAL A 277 9.08 14.44 3.61
CA VAL A 277 9.34 13.52 2.49
C VAL A 277 10.84 13.25 2.33
N GLN A 278 11.66 14.29 2.30
CA GLN A 278 13.11 14.14 2.24
C GLN A 278 13.62 13.26 3.38
N LYS A 279 13.24 13.58 4.62
CA LYS A 279 13.68 12.84 5.80
C LYS A 279 13.23 11.36 5.76
N GLY A 280 11.99 11.08 5.35
CA GLY A 280 11.48 9.71 5.27
C GLY A 280 12.27 8.83 4.29
N TRP A 281 12.62 9.36 3.12
CA TRP A 281 13.47 8.64 2.16
C TRP A 281 14.93 8.54 2.62
N ASP A 282 15.47 9.59 3.24
CA ASP A 282 16.82 9.57 3.82
C ASP A 282 16.96 8.49 4.91
N GLU A 283 15.95 8.32 5.77
CA GLU A 283 15.93 7.32 6.86
C GLU A 283 16.03 5.87 6.36
N VAL A 284 15.59 5.61 5.12
CA VAL A 284 15.68 4.29 4.49
C VAL A 284 16.87 4.18 3.52
N GLY A 285 17.73 5.20 3.48
CA GLY A 285 18.97 5.18 2.71
C GLY A 285 18.84 5.65 1.27
N ILE A 286 17.81 6.43 0.94
CA ILE A 286 17.57 6.95 -0.40
C ILE A 286 17.67 8.48 -0.35
N THR A 287 18.85 8.98 -0.68
CA THR A 287 19.12 10.42 -0.64
C THR A 287 18.65 11.11 -1.91
N LEU A 288 17.82 12.13 -1.77
CA LEU A 288 17.35 12.92 -2.91
C LEU A 288 18.49 13.62 -3.65
N HIS A 289 18.60 13.40 -4.95
CA HIS A 289 19.50 14.17 -5.80
C HIS A 289 18.82 15.45 -6.27
N LEU A 290 18.97 16.51 -5.48
CA LEU A 290 18.54 17.84 -5.87
C LEU A 290 19.52 18.39 -6.91
N ASP A 291 19.13 18.37 -8.18
CA ASP A 291 19.89 19.03 -9.24
C ASP A 291 20.07 20.52 -8.88
N LYS A 292 21.31 20.93 -8.63
CA LYS A 292 21.70 22.31 -8.30
C LYS A 292 21.54 23.32 -9.44
N LYS A 293 20.61 23.12 -10.38
CA LYS A 293 20.43 24.00 -11.54
C LYS A 293 19.00 24.48 -11.69
N GLN A 294 18.71 25.61 -11.05
CA GLN A 294 18.13 26.81 -11.67
C GLN A 294 17.92 27.91 -10.60
N GLY A 295 18.76 28.95 -10.61
CA GLY A 295 18.58 30.15 -9.78
C GLY A 295 19.87 30.95 -9.53
N CYS A 296 20.06 32.03 -10.29
CA CYS A 296 21.25 32.87 -10.40
C CYS A 296 21.67 33.62 -9.11
N GLY A 297 22.98 33.86 -8.91
CA GLY A 297 23.49 34.61 -7.76
C GLY A 297 24.98 34.98 -7.76
N LYS A 298 25.46 35.60 -8.85
CA LYS A 298 26.61 36.54 -8.97
C LYS A 298 27.98 36.17 -8.35
N ASN A 299 28.96 36.06 -9.25
CA ASN A 299 30.39 36.27 -8.98
C ASN A 299 30.62 37.55 -8.18
N PHE A 300 31.19 37.41 -6.98
CA PHE A 300 31.80 38.50 -6.22
C PHE A 300 33.29 38.19 -6.07
N ARG A 301 34.11 38.86 -6.89
CA ARG A 301 35.58 39.04 -6.87
C ARG A 301 35.92 39.45 -8.31
N GLN A 302 36.59 40.55 -8.64
CA GLN A 302 37.51 41.40 -7.89
C GLN A 302 37.69 42.65 -8.77
N PHE A 303 37.38 43.85 -8.29
CA PHE A 303 37.83 45.10 -8.90
C PHE A 303 38.21 46.06 -7.79
N LEU A 304 39.48 45.99 -7.40
CA LEU A 304 40.19 47.11 -6.81
C LEU A 304 41.57 47.10 -7.47
N GLY A 305 41.65 47.74 -8.62
CA GLY A 305 42.88 48.42 -8.99
C GLY A 305 42.84 49.81 -8.36
N TRP A 306 44.01 50.32 -8.00
CA TRP A 306 44.56 51.65 -8.34
C TRP A 306 46.00 51.69 -7.78
N PRO A 307 46.89 52.54 -8.36
CA PRO A 307 48.34 52.29 -8.47
C PRO A 307 49.14 52.30 -7.17
#